data_AF-A0A560HHB0-F1
#
_entry.id   AF-A0A560HHB0-F1
#
_cell.length_a   1.000
_cell.length_b   1.000
_cell.length_c   1.000
_cell.angle_alpha   90.00
_cell.angle_beta   90.00
_cell.angle_gamma   90.00
#
_symmetry.space_group_name_H-M   'P 1'
#
loop_
_entity.id
_entity.type
_entity.pdbx_description
1 polymer ?
#
loop_
_entity_poly.entity_id
_entity_poly.type
_entity_poly.pdbx_seq_one_letter_code
_entity_poly.pdbx_strand_id
1 'polypeptide(L)'
;MNTMSHEFSSEEREQAIRLVLDKEKDYPSRWDAITSVASTTGCSPTMLSNGVEAYKPQSNILKWAADLSPYEGPIPKIVKNTKTYIQFCVGIFLILILTVKGMFEICQTLEVASSFIYGTGYFDIFFRHVLGIHTFSYIAAALAISAGLDLGYMLFTDGPDEALVPLLLCISSAAVYTISNQPERNWVVGIYVLCIFLLLYCNKKYEEWDLEKKKQKQLMLKNSIPTTTIPSLDSKNN
;
A
#
# COMPACT_ATOMS: atom_id res chain seq x y z
N MET A 1 50.24 -26.79 10.60
CA MET A 1 49.14 -26.85 9.61
C MET A 1 48.04 -25.90 10.04
N ASN A 2 47.76 -24.85 9.28
CA ASN A 2 46.62 -23.96 9.52
C ASN A 2 45.34 -24.68 9.08
N THR A 3 44.45 -24.99 10.02
CA THR A 3 43.08 -25.37 9.71
C THR A 3 42.36 -24.11 9.23
N MET A 4 42.19 -23.97 7.91
CA MET A 4 41.26 -22.98 7.36
C MET A 4 39.84 -23.39 7.74
N SER A 5 39.34 -22.88 8.86
CA SER A 5 37.91 -22.93 9.17
C SER A 5 37.21 -22.01 8.19
N HIS A 6 36.74 -22.59 7.08
CA HIS A 6 35.83 -21.91 6.16
C HIS A 6 34.52 -21.69 6.93
N GLU A 7 34.40 -20.54 7.57
CA GLU A 7 33.15 -20.12 8.22
C GLU A 7 32.09 -20.04 7.12
N PHE A 8 31.14 -20.96 7.13
CA PHE A 8 29.96 -20.87 6.29
C PHE A 8 29.29 -19.52 6.55
N SER A 9 28.95 -18.81 5.48
CA SER A 9 28.26 -17.54 5.60
C SER A 9 26.93 -17.75 6.34
N SER A 10 26.57 -16.84 7.24
CA SER A 10 25.28 -16.89 7.95
C SER A 10 24.11 -16.97 6.97
N GLU A 11 24.27 -16.40 5.78
CA GLU A 11 23.30 -16.42 4.69
C GLU A 11 23.08 -17.82 4.10
N GLU A 12 24.14 -18.59 3.88
CA GLU A 12 24.05 -19.96 3.34
C GLU A 12 23.35 -20.90 4.34
N ARG A 13 23.60 -20.68 5.64
CA ARG A 13 22.97 -21.46 6.72
C ARG A 13 21.47 -21.17 6.81
N GLU A 14 21.06 -19.91 6.69
CA GLU A 14 19.65 -19.54 6.68
C GLU A 14 18.92 -20.08 5.46
N GLN A 15 19.54 -20.03 4.28
CA GLN A 15 18.98 -20.62 3.06
C GLN A 15 18.79 -22.13 3.20
N ALA A 16 19.77 -22.83 3.78
CA ALA A 16 19.67 -24.27 4.01
C ALA A 16 18.55 -24.63 5.00
N ILE A 17 18.35 -23.83 6.07
CA ILE A 17 17.25 -24.03 7.03
C ILE A 17 15.88 -23.83 6.35
N ARG A 18 15.73 -22.80 5.51
CA ARG A 18 14.49 -22.58 4.75
C ARG A 18 14.21 -23.71 3.77
N LEU A 19 15.24 -24.19 3.08
CA LEU A 19 15.12 -25.30 2.14
C LEU A 19 14.69 -26.60 2.83
N VAL A 20 15.15 -26.85 4.07
CA VAL A 20 14.67 -27.98 4.88
C VAL A 20 13.19 -27.85 5.18
N LEU A 21 12.72 -26.67 5.60
CA LEU A 21 11.31 -26.43 5.94
C LEU A 21 10.37 -26.56 4.74
N ASP A 22 10.84 -26.15 3.56
CA ASP A 22 10.11 -26.28 2.30
C ASP A 22 9.97 -27.76 1.91
N LYS A 23 11.07 -28.51 2.00
CA LYS A 23 11.12 -29.94 1.67
C LYS A 23 10.56 -30.86 2.75
N GLU A 24 10.32 -30.40 3.98
CA GLU A 24 9.87 -31.26 5.11
C GLU A 24 8.58 -32.05 4.77
N LYS A 25 7.73 -31.54 3.87
CA LYS A 25 6.48 -32.19 3.43
C LYS A 25 6.68 -33.33 2.43
N ASP A 26 7.80 -33.35 1.73
CA ASP A 26 8.08 -34.31 0.65
C ASP A 26 8.84 -35.55 1.15
N TYR A 27 9.23 -35.58 2.43
CA TYR A 27 9.99 -36.66 3.04
C TYR A 27 9.17 -37.36 4.13
N PRO A 28 9.40 -38.67 4.36
CA PRO A 28 8.67 -39.43 5.38
C PRO A 28 9.01 -38.99 6.81
N SER A 29 10.18 -38.37 7.01
CA SER A 29 10.54 -37.74 8.27
C SER A 29 11.34 -36.46 8.06
N ARG A 30 11.24 -35.55 9.03
CA ARG A 30 12.01 -34.29 9.06
C ARG A 30 13.52 -34.56 9.06
N TRP A 31 13.96 -35.64 9.69
CA TRP A 31 15.38 -36.02 9.73
C TRP A 31 15.90 -36.43 8.34
N ASP A 32 15.06 -37.07 7.52
CA ASP A 32 15.40 -37.42 6.14
C ASP A 32 15.54 -36.16 5.26
N ALA A 33 14.64 -35.19 5.43
CA ALA A 33 14.75 -33.90 4.76
C ALA A 33 16.03 -33.15 5.17
N ILE A 34 16.34 -33.10 6.47
CA ILE A 34 17.56 -32.47 7.00
C ILE A 34 18.81 -33.13 6.40
N THR A 35 18.88 -34.46 6.40
CA THR A 35 20.04 -35.21 5.92
C THR A 35 20.22 -35.04 4.41
N SER A 36 19.12 -35.01 3.65
CA SER A 36 19.14 -34.78 2.20
C SER A 36 19.56 -33.35 1.82
N VAL A 37 19.15 -32.34 2.61
CA VAL A 37 19.57 -30.95 2.36
C VAL A 37 21.01 -30.74 2.81
N ALA A 38 21.40 -31.30 3.95
CA ALA A 38 22.78 -31.27 4.46
C ALA A 38 23.80 -31.81 3.44
N SER A 39 23.48 -32.93 2.78
CA SER A 39 24.33 -33.50 1.73
C SER A 39 24.41 -32.64 0.47
N THR A 40 23.38 -31.85 0.18
CA THR A 40 23.32 -30.96 -0.98
C THR A 40 24.03 -29.62 -0.72
N THR A 41 23.95 -29.09 0.50
CA THR A 41 24.50 -27.78 0.87
C THR A 41 25.88 -27.87 1.54
N GLY A 42 26.36 -29.08 1.85
CA GLY A 42 27.63 -29.30 2.55
C GLY A 42 27.60 -28.92 4.04
N CYS A 43 26.43 -28.58 4.59
CA CYS A 43 26.24 -28.25 6.01
C CYS A 43 26.12 -29.52 6.85
N SER A 44 26.52 -29.46 8.13
CA SER A 44 26.32 -30.57 9.07
C SER A 44 24.84 -30.76 9.42
N PRO A 45 24.29 -31.99 9.36
CA PRO A 45 22.88 -32.27 9.66
C PRO A 45 22.50 -31.91 11.11
N THR A 46 23.44 -32.05 12.05
CA THR A 46 23.23 -31.67 13.46
C THR A 46 23.04 -30.15 13.62
N MET A 47 23.78 -29.36 12.83
CA MET A 47 23.68 -27.90 12.86
C MET A 47 22.37 -27.42 12.23
N LEU A 48 21.96 -28.05 11.12
CA LEU A 48 20.67 -27.80 10.47
C LEU A 48 19.50 -28.13 11.40
N SER A 49 19.52 -29.28 12.07
CA SER A 49 18.47 -29.66 13.02
C SER A 49 18.23 -28.60 14.09
N ASN A 50 19.31 -28.13 14.74
CA ASN A 50 19.23 -27.11 15.78
C ASN A 50 18.70 -25.76 15.22
N GLY A 51 19.11 -25.40 14.00
CA GLY A 51 18.62 -24.19 13.33
C GLY A 51 17.13 -24.24 12.99
N VAL A 52 16.63 -25.40 12.55
CA VAL A 52 15.21 -25.58 12.21
C VAL A 52 14.35 -25.62 13.49
N GLU A 53 14.88 -26.14 14.59
CA GLU A 53 14.20 -26.09 15.89
C GLU A 53 14.13 -24.67 16.46
N ALA A 54 15.19 -23.88 16.34
CA ALA A 54 15.18 -22.45 16.71
C ALA A 54 14.28 -21.59 15.80
N TYR A 55 14.08 -22.00 14.55
CA TYR A 55 13.20 -21.30 13.60
C TYR A 55 11.69 -21.51 13.90
N LYS A 56 11.31 -22.69 14.41
CA LYS A 56 9.90 -23.07 14.65
C LYS A 56 9.15 -22.17 15.65
N PRO A 57 9.75 -21.71 16.77
CA PRO A 57 9.17 -20.68 17.63
C PRO A 57 8.88 -19.39 16.87
N GLN A 58 9.81 -18.95 16.02
CA GLN A 58 9.69 -17.72 15.24
C GLN A 58 8.56 -17.82 14.20
N SER A 59 8.44 -18.96 13.51
CA SER A 59 7.35 -19.18 12.55
C SER A 59 5.98 -19.20 13.23
N ASN A 60 5.89 -19.78 14.43
CA ASN A 60 4.67 -19.71 15.23
C ASN A 60 4.35 -18.27 15.63
N ILE A 61 5.31 -17.47 16.09
CA ILE A 61 5.06 -16.06 16.44
C ILE A 61 4.62 -15.25 15.21
N LEU A 62 5.23 -15.46 14.05
CA LEU A 62 4.81 -14.85 12.78
C LEU A 62 3.39 -15.28 12.39
N LYS A 63 3.07 -16.56 12.57
CA LYS A 63 1.74 -17.10 12.31
C LYS A 63 0.69 -16.49 13.25
N TRP A 64 1.01 -16.35 14.54
CA TRP A 64 0.12 -15.72 15.52
C TRP A 64 -0.06 -14.22 15.27
N ALA A 65 0.99 -13.52 14.81
CA ALA A 65 0.89 -12.12 14.39
C ALA A 65 0.03 -11.96 13.13
N ALA A 66 0.10 -12.91 12.19
CA ALA A 66 -0.77 -12.95 11.01
C ALA A 66 -2.23 -13.25 11.38
N ASP A 67 -2.46 -14.17 12.31
CA ASP A 67 -3.80 -14.53 12.83
C ASP A 67 -4.43 -13.38 13.66
N LEU A 68 -3.59 -12.51 14.25
CA LEU A 68 -4.04 -11.28 14.91
C LEU A 68 -4.48 -10.17 13.94
N SER A 69 -4.29 -10.33 12.62
CA SER A 69 -4.78 -9.38 11.64
C SER A 69 -6.29 -9.54 11.46
N PRO A 70 -7.12 -8.55 11.82
CA PRO A 70 -8.60 -8.66 11.77
C PRO A 70 -9.18 -8.73 10.34
N TYR A 71 -8.35 -8.96 9.32
CA TYR A 71 -8.67 -8.80 7.90
C TYR A 71 -9.05 -10.10 7.18
N GLU A 72 -9.05 -11.25 7.85
CA GLU A 72 -9.47 -12.53 7.24
C GLU A 72 -11.00 -12.76 7.21
N GLY A 73 -11.80 -11.78 7.65
CA GLY A 73 -13.27 -11.90 7.70
C GLY A 73 -14.01 -11.66 6.37
N PRO A 74 -15.35 -11.89 6.33
CA PRO A 74 -16.21 -11.50 5.19
C PRO A 74 -16.49 -10.00 5.11
N ILE A 75 -16.34 -9.28 6.22
CA ILE A 75 -16.53 -7.83 6.35
C ILE A 75 -15.70 -7.02 5.34
N PRO A 76 -14.37 -7.22 5.21
CA PRO A 76 -13.55 -6.44 4.26
C PRO A 76 -13.96 -6.62 2.80
N LYS A 77 -14.48 -7.80 2.41
CA LYS A 77 -14.97 -8.03 1.04
C LYS A 77 -16.20 -7.15 0.74
N ILE A 78 -17.11 -7.04 1.69
CA ILE A 78 -18.32 -6.21 1.58
C ILE A 78 -17.93 -4.73 1.50
N VAL A 79 -17.03 -4.28 2.38
CA VAL A 79 -16.57 -2.89 2.42
C VAL A 79 -15.84 -2.52 1.13
N LYS A 80 -14.96 -3.39 0.63
CA LYS A 80 -14.25 -3.19 -0.65
C LYS A 80 -15.23 -3.07 -1.82
N ASN A 81 -16.22 -3.96 -1.90
CA ASN A 81 -17.20 -3.93 -2.97
C ASN A 81 -18.09 -2.66 -2.88
N THR A 82 -18.44 -2.25 -1.66
CA THR A 82 -19.21 -1.03 -1.40
C THR A 82 -18.43 0.22 -1.81
N LYS A 83 -17.13 0.29 -1.49
CA LYS A 83 -16.23 1.36 -1.93
C LYS A 83 -16.19 1.47 -3.45
N THR A 84 -15.93 0.35 -4.13
CA THR A 84 -15.88 0.29 -5.60
C THR A 84 -17.19 0.77 -6.23
N TYR A 85 -18.33 0.36 -5.66
CA TYR A 85 -19.64 0.79 -6.14
C TYR A 85 -19.84 2.30 -5.99
N ILE A 86 -19.58 2.87 -4.80
CA ILE A 86 -19.76 4.31 -4.54
C ILE A 86 -18.83 5.13 -5.45
N GLN A 87 -17.57 4.73 -5.59
CA GLN A 87 -16.59 5.43 -6.43
C GLN A 87 -16.98 5.40 -7.92
N PHE A 88 -17.53 4.28 -8.38
CA PHE A 88 -18.05 4.15 -9.73
C PHE A 88 -19.30 5.02 -9.97
N CYS A 89 -20.22 5.09 -9.00
CA CYS A 89 -21.38 5.98 -9.06
C CYS A 89 -20.99 7.46 -9.17
N VAL A 90 -19.99 7.91 -8.39
CA VAL A 90 -19.47 9.29 -8.47
C VAL A 90 -18.88 9.56 -9.85
N GLY A 91 -18.10 8.62 -10.40
CA GLY A 91 -17.53 8.74 -11.74
C GLY A 91 -18.59 8.81 -12.85
N ILE A 92 -19.59 7.94 -12.83
CA ILE A 92 -20.71 7.97 -13.79
C ILE A 92 -21.46 9.29 -13.71
N PHE A 93 -21.78 9.75 -12.51
CA PHE A 93 -22.52 11.01 -12.32
C PHE A 93 -21.75 12.21 -12.87
N LEU A 94 -20.43 12.26 -12.63
CA LEU A 94 -19.55 13.28 -13.18
C LEU A 94 -19.55 13.24 -14.71
N ILE A 95 -19.33 12.06 -15.31
CA ILE A 95 -19.29 11.90 -16.77
C ILE A 95 -20.61 12.34 -17.39
N LEU A 96 -21.75 11.93 -16.83
CA LEU A 96 -23.07 12.31 -17.33
C LEU A 96 -23.27 13.82 -17.34
N ILE A 97 -22.93 14.50 -16.24
CA ILE A 97 -23.04 15.97 -16.14
C ILE A 97 -22.15 16.66 -17.17
N LEU A 98 -20.90 16.19 -17.34
CA LEU A 98 -19.95 16.77 -18.28
C LEU A 98 -20.36 16.53 -19.74
N THR A 99 -20.86 15.34 -20.07
CA THR A 99 -21.35 15.03 -21.42
C THR A 99 -22.56 15.89 -21.77
N VAL A 100 -23.53 16.02 -20.86
CA VAL A 100 -24.70 16.87 -21.06
C VAL A 100 -24.27 18.33 -21.28
N LYS A 101 -23.38 18.85 -20.43
CA LYS A 101 -22.86 20.20 -20.58
C LYS A 101 -22.10 20.41 -21.90
N GLY A 102 -21.16 19.53 -22.23
CA GLY A 102 -20.37 19.62 -23.45
C GLY A 102 -21.23 19.51 -24.71
N MET A 103 -22.25 18.66 -24.69
CA MET A 103 -23.24 18.56 -25.76
C MET A 103 -23.98 19.90 -25.95
N PHE A 104 -24.38 20.56 -24.86
CA PHE A 104 -25.06 21.86 -24.94
C PHE A 104 -24.15 22.99 -25.46
N GLU A 105 -22.87 23.03 -25.07
CA GLU A 105 -21.90 24.01 -25.60
C GLU A 105 -21.63 23.79 -27.11
N ILE A 106 -21.55 22.54 -27.56
CA ILE A 106 -21.40 22.18 -28.98
C ILE A 106 -22.65 22.55 -29.78
N CYS A 107 -23.85 22.25 -29.25
CA CYS A 107 -25.11 22.63 -29.89
C CYS A 107 -25.26 24.15 -30.04
N GLN A 108 -24.79 24.93 -29.07
CA GLN A 108 -24.76 26.39 -29.17
C GLN A 108 -23.79 26.86 -30.26
N THR A 109 -22.61 26.26 -30.35
CA THR A 109 -21.57 26.65 -31.32
C THR A 109 -21.96 26.36 -32.77
N LEU A 110 -22.74 25.30 -33.00
CA LEU A 110 -23.16 24.90 -34.35
C LEU A 110 -24.32 25.74 -34.91
N GLU A 111 -24.84 26.74 -34.20
CA GLU A 111 -26.03 27.55 -34.56
C GLU A 111 -27.33 26.76 -34.86
N VAL A 112 -27.27 25.42 -34.92
CA VAL A 112 -28.40 24.48 -35.09
C VAL A 112 -29.45 24.66 -33.99
N ALA A 113 -29.04 25.15 -32.82
CA ALA A 113 -29.90 25.35 -31.65
C ALA A 113 -30.88 26.53 -31.78
N SER A 114 -30.66 27.49 -32.69
CA SER A 114 -31.58 28.64 -32.86
C SER A 114 -32.99 28.22 -33.32
N SER A 115 -33.14 27.07 -33.99
CA SER A 115 -34.46 26.56 -34.42
C SER A 115 -35.09 25.60 -33.40
N PHE A 116 -34.29 24.89 -32.60
CA PHE A 116 -34.75 23.88 -31.64
C PHE A 116 -35.06 24.46 -30.25
N ILE A 117 -34.32 25.49 -29.81
CA ILE A 117 -34.42 26.06 -28.45
C ILE A 117 -35.65 26.98 -28.29
N TYR A 118 -36.09 27.67 -29.35
CA TYR A 118 -37.21 28.62 -29.27
C TYR A 118 -38.60 27.97 -29.17
N GLY A 119 -38.72 26.64 -29.28
CA GLY A 119 -40.00 25.93 -29.24
C GLY A 119 -40.50 25.53 -27.84
N THR A 120 -39.64 25.52 -26.82
CA THR A 120 -39.99 24.94 -25.51
C THR A 120 -39.46 25.78 -24.34
N GLY A 121 -40.31 26.67 -23.81
CA GLY A 121 -39.94 27.65 -22.78
C GLY A 121 -39.40 27.10 -21.44
N TYR A 122 -39.56 25.80 -21.16
CA TYR A 122 -38.97 25.16 -19.96
C TYR A 122 -37.47 24.94 -20.07
N PHE A 123 -36.93 24.74 -21.28
CA PHE A 123 -35.52 24.39 -21.47
C PHE A 123 -34.58 25.59 -21.31
N ASP A 124 -35.02 26.84 -21.53
CA ASP A 124 -34.16 28.03 -21.44
C ASP A 124 -33.59 28.26 -20.03
N ILE A 125 -34.42 28.11 -18.99
CA ILE A 125 -34.00 28.25 -17.59
C ILE A 125 -32.97 27.17 -17.22
N PHE A 126 -33.25 25.93 -17.64
CA PHE A 126 -32.35 24.80 -17.41
C PHE A 126 -31.02 24.97 -18.15
N PHE A 127 -31.05 25.41 -19.42
CA PHE A 127 -29.87 25.67 -20.22
C PHE A 127 -28.95 26.70 -19.59
N ARG A 128 -29.51 27.84 -19.15
CA ARG A 128 -28.73 28.88 -18.45
C ARG A 128 -28.11 28.36 -17.16
N HIS A 129 -28.83 27.49 -16.44
CA HIS A 129 -28.32 26.87 -15.23
C HIS A 129 -27.17 25.88 -15.52
N VAL A 130 -27.29 25.08 -16.59
CA VAL A 130 -26.28 24.08 -16.98
C VAL A 130 -25.02 24.71 -17.58
N LEU A 131 -25.16 25.77 -18.40
CA LEU A 131 -24.01 26.49 -18.96
C LEU A 131 -23.23 27.29 -17.91
N GLY A 132 -23.90 27.76 -16.86
CA GLY A 132 -23.28 28.51 -15.76
C GLY A 132 -22.40 27.68 -14.83
N ILE A 133 -22.37 26.35 -14.96
CA ILE A 133 -21.59 25.47 -14.07
C ILE A 133 -20.11 25.59 -14.40
N HIS A 134 -19.26 25.95 -13.43
CA HIS A 134 -17.80 25.93 -13.60
C HIS A 134 -17.29 24.47 -13.65
N THR A 135 -17.07 23.96 -14.86
CA THR A 135 -16.64 22.57 -15.13
C THR A 135 -15.46 22.14 -14.27
N PHE A 136 -14.42 22.97 -14.19
CA PHE A 136 -13.20 22.67 -13.44
C PHE A 136 -13.43 22.58 -11.93
N SER A 137 -14.27 23.44 -11.37
CA SER A 137 -14.65 23.43 -9.95
C SER A 137 -15.41 22.15 -9.59
N TYR A 138 -16.32 21.71 -10.47
CA TYR A 138 -17.09 20.47 -10.30
C TYR A 138 -16.21 19.21 -10.40
N ILE A 139 -15.27 19.19 -11.35
CA ILE A 139 -14.31 18.09 -11.48
C ILE A 139 -13.44 17.99 -10.22
N ALA A 140 -12.95 19.12 -9.72
CA ALA A 140 -12.18 19.15 -8.48
C ALA A 140 -12.99 18.60 -7.30
N ALA A 141 -14.24 19.04 -7.13
CA ALA A 141 -15.11 18.55 -6.06
C ALA A 141 -15.34 17.02 -6.15
N ALA A 142 -15.58 16.48 -7.35
CA ALA A 142 -15.76 15.04 -7.55
C ALA A 142 -14.48 14.24 -7.24
N LEU A 143 -13.30 14.76 -7.64
CA LEU A 143 -12.01 14.16 -7.32
C LEU A 143 -11.74 14.17 -5.80
N ALA A 144 -12.08 15.26 -5.10
CA ALA A 144 -11.95 15.35 -3.65
C ALA A 144 -12.86 14.35 -2.92
N ILE A 145 -14.11 14.19 -3.39
CA ILE A 145 -15.05 13.22 -2.82
C ILE A 145 -14.52 11.78 -3.03
N SER A 146 -14.03 11.46 -4.23
CA SER A 146 -13.42 10.14 -4.50
C SER A 146 -12.21 9.89 -3.59
N ALA A 147 -11.31 10.86 -3.47
CA ALA A 147 -10.13 10.75 -2.62
C ALA A 147 -10.47 10.63 -1.13
N GLY A 148 -11.51 11.34 -0.67
CA GLY A 148 -12.03 11.24 0.69
C GLY A 148 -12.61 9.86 1.01
N LEU A 149 -13.29 9.22 0.06
CA LEU A 149 -13.77 7.84 0.18
C LEU A 149 -12.61 6.83 0.24
N ASP A 150 -11.57 7.05 -0.58
CA ASP A 150 -10.34 6.24 -0.54
C ASP A 150 -9.63 6.38 0.82
N LEU A 151 -9.48 7.59 1.34
CA LEU A 151 -8.86 7.87 2.64
C LEU A 151 -9.69 7.27 3.80
N GLY A 152 -11.02 7.40 3.72
CA GLY A 152 -11.94 6.84 4.71
C GLY A 152 -11.91 5.32 4.75
N TYR A 153 -11.77 4.66 3.59
CA TYR A 153 -11.56 3.21 3.52
C TYR A 153 -10.22 2.82 4.17
N MET A 154 -9.13 3.51 3.80
CA MET A 154 -7.80 3.24 4.33
C MET A 154 -7.71 3.40 5.85
N LEU A 155 -8.52 4.28 6.47
CA LEU A 155 -8.57 4.43 7.93
C LEU A 155 -8.99 3.14 8.67
N PHE A 156 -9.74 2.27 8.01
CA PHE A 156 -10.32 1.06 8.61
C PHE A 156 -9.83 -0.26 8.03
N THR A 157 -9.18 -0.26 6.85
CA THR A 157 -8.83 -1.50 6.14
C THR A 157 -7.42 -1.61 5.59
N ASP A 158 -6.74 -0.50 5.33
CA ASP A 158 -5.37 -0.53 4.79
C ASP A 158 -4.39 -0.02 5.87
N GLY A 159 -3.09 -0.34 5.71
CA GLY A 159 -2.06 0.28 6.53
C GLY A 159 -1.96 1.79 6.23
N PRO A 160 -1.57 2.62 7.21
CA PRO A 160 -1.41 4.08 7.03
C PRO A 160 -0.37 4.46 5.97
N ASP A 161 0.35 3.49 5.44
CA ASP A 161 1.38 3.62 4.41
C ASP A 161 0.84 3.80 2.99
N GLU A 162 -0.37 3.32 2.70
CA GLU A 162 -1.01 3.55 1.39
C GLU A 162 -1.79 4.88 1.31
N ALA A 163 -1.95 5.58 2.45
CA ALA A 163 -2.73 6.82 2.56
C ALA A 163 -2.13 8.02 1.80
N LEU A 164 -0.85 7.96 1.39
CA LEU A 164 -0.20 9.02 0.64
C LEU A 164 -0.82 9.25 -0.74
N VAL A 165 -1.31 8.20 -1.40
CA VAL A 165 -1.86 8.28 -2.76
C VAL A 165 -3.17 9.08 -2.81
N PRO A 166 -4.19 8.77 -1.97
CA PRO A 166 -5.40 9.61 -1.91
C PRO A 166 -5.11 11.02 -1.43
N LEU A 167 -4.12 11.20 -0.56
CA LEU A 167 -3.72 12.53 -0.08
C LEU A 167 -3.16 13.38 -1.23
N LEU A 168 -2.33 12.80 -2.11
CA LEU A 168 -1.84 13.48 -3.31
C LEU A 168 -2.99 13.88 -4.25
N LEU A 169 -3.98 13.00 -4.43
CA LEU A 169 -5.18 13.28 -5.21
C LEU A 169 -6.01 14.42 -4.59
N CYS A 170 -6.14 14.48 -3.27
CA CYS A 170 -6.80 15.57 -2.54
C CYS A 170 -6.11 16.92 -2.78
N ILE A 171 -4.78 16.99 -2.67
CA ILE A 171 -4.02 18.23 -2.90
C ILE A 171 -4.13 18.66 -4.37
N SER A 172 -4.08 17.70 -5.30
CA SER A 172 -4.28 17.98 -6.73
C SER A 172 -5.67 18.54 -7.01
N SER A 173 -6.72 17.96 -6.44
CA SER A 173 -8.08 18.48 -6.53
C SER A 173 -8.19 19.91 -5.98
N ALA A 174 -7.62 20.18 -4.79
CA ALA A 174 -7.63 21.52 -4.19
C ALA A 174 -6.90 22.56 -5.07
N ALA A 175 -5.82 22.17 -5.75
CA ALA A 175 -5.12 23.01 -6.71
C ALA A 175 -6.01 23.35 -7.91
N VAL A 176 -6.68 22.35 -8.50
CA VAL A 176 -7.60 22.53 -9.63
C VAL A 176 -8.78 23.43 -9.25
N TYR A 177 -9.35 23.25 -8.06
CA TYR A 177 -10.43 24.10 -7.54
C TYR A 177 -9.98 25.56 -7.41
N THR A 178 -8.79 25.78 -6.87
CA THR A 178 -8.25 27.13 -6.66
C THR A 178 -7.98 27.85 -7.98
N ILE A 179 -7.44 27.14 -8.99
CA ILE A 179 -7.27 27.67 -10.35
C ILE A 179 -8.63 28.05 -10.96
N SER A 180 -9.66 27.23 -10.74
CA SER A 180 -10.99 27.46 -11.28
C SER A 180 -11.70 28.67 -10.66
N ASN A 181 -11.56 28.89 -9.35
CA ASN A 181 -12.35 29.90 -8.63
C ASN A 181 -11.59 31.22 -8.40
N GLN A 182 -10.26 31.19 -8.39
CA GLN A 182 -9.43 32.35 -8.04
C GLN A 182 -8.20 32.47 -8.96
N PRO A 183 -8.40 32.77 -10.26
CA PRO A 183 -7.32 32.86 -11.26
C PRO A 183 -6.35 34.01 -11.03
N GLU A 184 -6.67 34.98 -10.15
CA GLU A 184 -5.77 36.07 -9.79
C GLU A 184 -4.73 35.63 -8.73
N ARG A 185 -4.99 34.53 -8.01
CA ARG A 185 -4.14 34.02 -6.92
C ARG A 185 -3.23 32.87 -7.37
N ASN A 186 -2.68 32.97 -8.58
CA ASN A 186 -1.88 31.90 -9.20
C ASN A 186 -0.65 31.48 -8.39
N TRP A 187 -0.08 32.38 -7.57
CA TRP A 187 1.02 32.01 -6.67
C TRP A 187 0.62 30.93 -5.65
N VAL A 188 -0.66 30.87 -5.25
CA VAL A 188 -1.17 29.84 -4.34
C VAL A 188 -1.06 28.44 -4.95
N VAL A 189 -1.16 28.33 -6.28
CA VAL A 189 -0.95 27.06 -7.01
C VAL A 189 0.48 26.56 -6.80
N GLY A 190 1.46 27.47 -6.76
CA GLY A 190 2.85 27.13 -6.45
C GLY A 190 3.01 26.45 -5.08
N ILE A 191 2.20 26.84 -4.09
CA ILE A 191 2.18 26.20 -2.76
C ILE A 191 1.68 24.75 -2.87
N TYR A 192 0.59 24.52 -3.61
CA TYR A 192 0.07 23.16 -3.81
C TYR A 192 1.06 22.25 -4.57
N VAL A 193 1.76 22.79 -5.59
CA VAL A 193 2.81 22.05 -6.32
C VAL A 193 3.96 21.67 -5.37
N LEU A 194 4.38 22.59 -4.49
CA LEU A 194 5.39 22.31 -3.48
C LEU A 194 4.93 21.24 -2.48
N CYS A 195 3.65 21.27 -2.06
CA CYS A 195 3.07 20.23 -1.22
C CYS A 195 3.04 18.86 -1.92
N ILE A 196 2.67 18.81 -3.20
CA ILE A 196 2.70 17.56 -4.00
C ILE A 196 4.13 17.05 -4.13
N PHE A 197 5.10 17.93 -4.41
CA PHE A 197 6.50 17.56 -4.52
C PHE A 197 7.05 17.01 -3.20
N LEU A 198 6.68 17.63 -2.07
CA LEU A 198 7.00 17.12 -0.74
C LEU A 198 6.41 15.72 -0.51
N LEU A 199 5.15 15.49 -0.86
CA LEU A 199 4.52 14.17 -0.71
C LEU A 199 5.14 13.11 -1.62
N LEU A 200 5.49 13.45 -2.86
CA LEU A 200 6.20 12.55 -3.76
C LEU A 200 7.59 12.22 -3.24
N TYR A 201 8.28 13.22 -2.67
CA TYR A 201 9.55 13.00 -1.98
C TYR A 201 9.37 12.09 -0.77
N CYS A 202 8.36 12.32 0.06
CA CYS A 202 8.01 11.45 1.19
C CYS A 202 7.68 10.03 0.72
N ASN A 203 6.93 9.85 -0.37
CA ASN A 203 6.58 8.53 -0.89
C ASN A 203 7.82 7.78 -1.38
N LYS A 204 8.67 8.45 -2.16
CA LYS A 204 9.96 7.88 -2.59
C LYS A 204 10.85 7.52 -1.40
N LYS A 205 10.89 8.40 -0.38
CA LYS A 205 11.69 8.17 0.82
C LYS A 205 11.12 7.06 1.70
N TYR A 206 9.80 6.94 1.73
CA TYR A 206 9.07 5.90 2.43
C TYR A 206 9.37 4.52 1.82
N GLU A 207 9.33 4.41 0.50
CA GLU A 207 9.72 3.21 -0.25
C GLU A 207 11.19 2.84 0.02
N GLU A 208 12.09 3.83 0.08
CA GLU A 208 13.49 3.61 0.47
C GLU A 208 13.66 3.20 1.94
N TRP A 209 12.73 3.60 2.80
CA TRP A 209 12.79 3.33 4.23
C TRP A 209 12.32 1.94 4.59
N ASP A 210 11.30 1.37 3.89
CA ASP A 210 10.76 -0.01 4.03
C ASP A 210 11.36 -0.76 5.22
N LEU A 211 10.99 -0.25 6.40
CA LEU A 211 11.60 -0.58 7.69
C LEU A 211 11.19 -1.98 8.12
N GLU A 212 10.16 -2.55 7.50
CA GLU A 212 9.67 -3.92 7.70
C GLU A 212 10.74 -4.95 7.34
N LYS A 213 11.41 -4.78 6.19
CA LYS A 213 12.54 -5.64 5.79
C LYS A 213 13.74 -5.45 6.71
N LYS A 214 14.02 -4.23 7.16
CA LYS A 214 15.14 -3.97 8.08
C LYS A 214 14.88 -4.50 9.49
N LYS A 215 13.66 -4.42 9.99
CA LYS A 215 13.25 -4.91 11.32
C LYS A 215 13.18 -6.44 11.32
N GLN A 216 12.65 -7.05 10.27
CA GLN A 216 12.74 -8.50 10.03
C GLN A 216 14.21 -8.95 9.93
N LYS A 217 15.04 -8.26 9.14
CA LYS A 217 16.47 -8.57 9.01
C LYS A 217 17.25 -8.34 10.31
N GLN A 218 16.90 -7.33 11.11
CA GLN A 218 17.50 -7.09 12.42
C GLN A 218 17.05 -8.09 13.47
N LEU A 219 15.80 -8.57 13.43
CA LEU A 219 15.32 -9.66 14.28
C LEU A 219 16.00 -10.99 13.91
N MET A 220 16.20 -11.25 12.61
CA MET A 220 17.00 -12.38 12.13
C MET A 220 18.46 -12.27 12.62
N LEU A 221 19.09 -11.10 12.50
CA LEU A 221 20.47 -10.88 12.97
C LEU A 221 20.63 -10.96 14.49
N LYS A 222 19.70 -10.38 15.26
CA LYS A 222 19.75 -10.41 16.74
C LYS A 222 19.57 -11.82 17.29
N ASN A 223 18.77 -12.64 16.62
CA ASN A 223 18.55 -14.05 16.99
C ASN A 223 19.62 -15.01 16.43
N SER A 224 20.50 -14.52 15.54
CA SER A 224 21.64 -15.28 14.99
C SER A 224 22.89 -15.21 15.88
N ILE A 225 22.97 -14.27 16.82
CA ILE A 225 24.07 -14.17 17.79
C ILE A 225 23.73 -15.12 18.95
N PRO A 226 24.48 -16.21 19.17
CA PRO A 226 24.29 -17.02 20.36
C PRO A 226 24.54 -16.12 21.56
N THR A 227 23.58 -16.06 22.46
CA THR A 227 23.80 -15.51 23.80
C THR A 227 24.79 -16.46 24.48
N THR A 228 26.08 -16.25 24.25
CA THR A 228 27.13 -16.88 25.03
C THR A 228 27.01 -16.26 26.41
N THR A 229 26.30 -16.94 27.29
CA THR A 229 26.24 -16.66 28.72
C THR A 229 27.65 -16.46 29.23
N ILE A 230 27.90 -15.22 29.65
CA ILE A 230 28.95 -14.78 30.55
C ILE A 230 29.01 -15.77 31.72
N PRO A 231 30.17 -16.36 32.07
CA PRO A 231 30.32 -17.07 33.33
C PRO A 231 30.34 -16.03 34.45
N SER A 232 29.24 -15.92 35.19
CA SER A 232 29.22 -15.22 36.47
C SER A 232 30.02 -16.03 37.48
N LEU A 233 31.21 -15.53 37.81
CA LEU A 233 31.91 -15.84 39.05
C LEU A 233 31.10 -15.28 40.23
N ASP A 234 30.60 -16.15 41.12
CA ASP A 234 30.40 -15.89 42.55
C ASP A 234 30.32 -17.26 43.26
N SER A 235 31.41 -17.77 43.84
CA SER A 235 31.84 -17.65 45.24
C SER A 235 30.95 -18.35 46.30
N LYS A 236 31.61 -19.29 47.00
CA LYS A 236 31.52 -19.67 48.42
C LYS A 236 30.20 -20.08 49.09
N ASN A 237 30.34 -21.16 49.88
CA ASN A 237 29.55 -21.61 51.04
C ASN A 237 28.09 -22.00 50.73
N ASN A 238 27.64 -23.22 51.03
CA ASN A 238 27.72 -23.94 52.30
C ASN A 238 27.51 -25.44 52.05
#